data_AF-A0A959NLR0-F1
#
_entry.id   AF-A0A959NLR0-F1
#
_cell.length_a   1.000
_cell.length_b   1.000
_cell.length_c   1.000
_cell.angle_alpha   90.00
_cell.angle_beta   90.00
_cell.angle_gamma   90.00
#
_symmetry.space_group_name_H-M   'P 1'
#
loop_
_entity.id
_entity.type
_entity.pdbx_description
1 polymer ?
#
loop_
_entity_poly.entity_id
_entity_poly.type
_entity_poly.pdbx_seq_one_letter_code
_entity_poly.pdbx_strand_id
1 'polypeptide(L)'
;HEMYRNVFETLVNNWRDEWSQGDFPFYYVQLAPYNYSKPIVGAALREAQRECLDIKNTGMVVTLDIGNPEDIHPKNKLDVGKRLALLALAKTYGKDNLVYSGPLYKSMKVEENKIRLNFEHTGTGLFCKGEKLTHFTIAGKDQNFYSAEAVIDGPTILVSSDKVKIPVAVRFAFANSDEPNFYNKEGLPASTFRTDNWEIITEDKD
;
A
#
# COMPACT_ATOMS: atom_id res chain seq x y z
N HIS A 1 2.85 2.00 15.26
CA HIS A 1 2.72 1.18 14.03
C HIS A 1 3.36 -0.19 14.24
N GLU A 2 4.51 -0.28 14.93
CA GLU A 2 5.17 -1.55 15.30
C GLU A 2 4.25 -2.58 15.99
N MET A 3 3.38 -2.13 16.92
CA MET A 3 2.42 -3.02 17.57
C MET A 3 1.16 -3.30 16.75
N TYR A 4 0.90 -2.55 15.67
CA TYR A 4 -0.41 -2.58 15.00
C TYR A 4 -0.71 -3.97 14.45
N ARG A 5 0.26 -4.61 13.78
CA ARG A 5 0.10 -5.96 13.24
C ARG A 5 -0.25 -6.96 14.35
N ASN A 6 0.46 -6.92 15.47
CA ASN A 6 0.22 -7.83 16.60
C ASN A 6 -1.17 -7.60 17.21
N VAL A 7 -1.57 -6.34 17.42
CA VAL A 7 -2.89 -6.00 17.98
C VAL A 7 -4.01 -6.39 17.00
N PHE A 8 -3.83 -6.14 15.71
CA PHE A 8 -4.81 -6.49 14.69
C PHE A 8 -4.95 -8.00 14.53
N GLU A 9 -3.84 -8.75 14.52
CA GLU A 9 -3.85 -10.21 14.52
C GLU A 9 -4.53 -10.78 15.78
N THR A 10 -4.23 -10.22 16.95
CA THR A 10 -4.90 -10.59 18.21
C THR A 10 -6.40 -10.33 18.14
N LEU A 11 -6.83 -9.19 17.60
CA LEU A 11 -8.25 -8.86 17.41
C LEU A 11 -8.93 -9.89 16.51
N VAL A 12 -8.35 -10.18 15.35
CA VAL A 12 -8.90 -11.13 14.37
C VAL A 12 -9.02 -12.53 14.97
N ASN A 13 -7.98 -13.01 15.66
CA ASN A 13 -7.97 -14.34 16.26
C ASN A 13 -8.95 -14.43 17.43
N ASN A 14 -8.97 -13.44 18.33
CA ASN A 14 -9.94 -13.40 19.42
C ASN A 14 -11.38 -13.44 18.89
N TRP A 15 -11.69 -12.70 17.82
CA TRP A 15 -13.03 -12.75 17.23
C TRP A 15 -13.35 -14.11 16.60
N ARG A 16 -12.38 -14.78 16.00
CA ARG A 16 -12.60 -16.15 15.47
C ARG A 16 -12.87 -17.15 16.58
N ASP A 17 -12.15 -17.04 17.69
CA ASP A 17 -12.29 -17.91 18.86
C ASP A 17 -13.66 -17.69 19.54
N GLU A 18 -13.99 -16.43 19.87
CA GLU A 18 -15.23 -16.08 20.59
C GLU A 18 -16.48 -16.43 19.80
N TRP A 19 -16.49 -16.22 18.48
CA TRP A 19 -17.63 -16.59 17.65
C TRP A 19 -17.67 -18.09 17.31
N SER A 20 -16.54 -18.80 17.39
CA SER A 20 -16.44 -20.23 17.09
C SER A 20 -17.01 -20.63 15.72
N GLN A 21 -16.81 -19.77 14.71
CA GLN A 21 -17.25 -20.00 13.31
C GLN A 21 -16.08 -20.26 12.35
N GLY A 22 -14.95 -20.71 12.88
CA GLY A 22 -13.72 -20.94 12.13
C GLY A 22 -13.12 -19.64 11.60
N ASP A 23 -12.35 -19.73 10.51
CA ASP A 23 -11.61 -18.61 9.94
C ASP A 23 -12.48 -17.72 9.05
N PHE A 24 -13.53 -17.12 9.59
CA PHE A 24 -14.40 -16.27 8.80
C PHE A 24 -13.62 -15.09 8.15
N PRO A 25 -14.08 -14.59 6.99
CA PRO A 25 -13.39 -13.51 6.28
C PRO A 25 -13.36 -12.21 7.10
N PHE A 26 -12.19 -11.55 7.14
CA PHE A 26 -12.01 -10.29 7.85
C PHE A 26 -11.52 -9.19 6.89
N TYR A 27 -12.42 -8.31 6.47
CA TYR A 27 -12.11 -7.23 5.52
C TYR A 27 -12.04 -5.88 6.20
N TYR A 28 -10.99 -5.13 5.91
CA TYR A 28 -10.70 -3.84 6.53
C TYR A 28 -10.28 -2.78 5.50
N VAL A 29 -10.23 -1.53 5.93
CA VAL A 29 -9.93 -0.38 5.10
C VAL A 29 -8.60 0.21 5.55
N GLN A 30 -7.67 0.38 4.61
CA GLN A 30 -6.41 1.05 4.85
C GLN A 30 -6.68 2.51 5.25
N LEU A 31 -5.82 3.06 6.10
CA LEU A 31 -5.92 4.44 6.55
C LEU A 31 -5.87 5.38 5.35
N ALA A 32 -6.81 6.33 5.31
CA ALA A 32 -6.83 7.36 4.28
C ALA A 32 -5.71 8.40 4.48
N PRO A 33 -5.27 9.09 3.41
CA PRO A 33 -4.41 10.25 3.49
C PRO A 33 -4.99 11.32 4.43
N TYR A 34 -4.17 11.82 5.35
CA TYR A 34 -4.51 12.91 6.26
C TYR A 34 -3.24 13.64 6.73
N ASN A 35 -3.31 14.95 6.92
CA ASN A 35 -2.21 15.77 7.42
C ASN A 35 -2.02 15.61 8.94
N TYR A 36 -1.32 14.56 9.37
CA TYR A 36 -0.89 14.41 10.76
C TYR A 36 0.24 15.36 11.12
N SER A 37 0.28 15.81 12.38
CA SER A 37 1.32 16.69 12.92
C SER A 37 2.70 16.03 12.98
N LYS A 38 2.76 14.73 13.28
CA LYS A 38 4.00 13.95 13.27
C LYS A 38 4.31 13.47 11.85
N PRO A 39 5.57 13.53 11.38
CA PRO A 39 5.91 13.05 10.04
C PRO A 39 5.66 11.54 9.93
N ILE A 40 5.23 11.09 8.76
CA ILE A 40 5.15 9.69 8.31
C ILE A 40 4.34 8.69 9.17
N VAL A 41 3.73 9.09 10.30
CA VAL A 41 2.90 8.22 11.15
C VAL A 41 1.77 7.53 10.37
N GLY A 42 1.14 8.24 9.44
CA GLY A 42 0.09 7.71 8.59
C GLY A 42 0.64 6.68 7.61
N ALA A 43 1.79 6.95 6.99
CA ALA A 43 2.45 6.02 6.08
C ALA A 43 2.89 4.73 6.80
N ALA A 44 3.50 4.86 7.98
CA ALA A 44 3.92 3.72 8.79
C ALA A 44 2.73 2.86 9.24
N LEU A 45 1.60 3.48 9.58
CA LEU A 45 0.37 2.76 9.90
C LEU A 45 -0.23 2.06 8.66
N ARG A 46 -0.24 2.72 7.50
CA ARG A 46 -0.69 2.12 6.23
C ARG A 46 0.15 0.91 5.85
N GLU A 47 1.46 0.97 6.05
CA GLU A 47 2.34 -0.17 5.85
C GLU A 47 1.98 -1.32 6.78
N ALA A 48 1.87 -1.07 8.10
CA ALA A 48 1.50 -2.11 9.05
C ALA A 48 0.12 -2.73 8.74
N GLN A 49 -0.82 -1.94 8.24
CA GLN A 49 -2.11 -2.43 7.73
C GLN A 49 -1.96 -3.31 6.49
N ARG A 50 -1.05 -2.98 5.56
CA ARG A 50 -0.77 -3.82 4.39
C ARG A 50 -0.19 -5.17 4.82
N GLU A 51 0.71 -5.19 5.80
CA GLU A 51 1.31 -6.42 6.35
C GLU A 51 0.29 -7.33 7.06
N CYS A 52 -0.86 -6.80 7.48
CA CYS A 52 -1.95 -7.61 8.04
C CYS A 52 -2.65 -8.49 6.98
N LEU A 53 -2.33 -8.32 5.69
CA LEU A 53 -2.78 -9.24 4.63
C LEU A 53 -2.19 -10.65 4.75
N ASP A 54 -1.11 -10.82 5.51
CA ASP A 54 -0.54 -12.15 5.82
C ASP A 54 -1.45 -12.98 6.73
N ILE A 55 -2.35 -12.33 7.47
CA ILE A 55 -3.29 -13.01 8.35
C ILE A 55 -4.29 -13.77 7.48
N LYS A 56 -4.57 -15.02 7.83
CA LYS A 56 -5.46 -15.89 7.06
C LYS A 56 -6.83 -15.24 6.84
N ASN A 57 -7.39 -15.41 5.64
CA ASN A 57 -8.72 -14.95 5.25
C ASN A 57 -8.99 -13.46 5.48
N THR A 58 -7.95 -12.62 5.42
CA THR A 58 -8.12 -11.15 5.45
C THR A 58 -8.12 -10.53 4.05
N GLY A 59 -8.52 -9.27 3.97
CA GLY A 59 -8.47 -8.47 2.75
C GLY A 59 -8.56 -6.99 3.09
N MET A 60 -7.90 -6.15 2.29
CA MET A 60 -7.74 -4.73 2.57
C MET A 60 -8.19 -3.89 1.38
N VAL A 61 -8.98 -2.86 1.64
CA VAL A 61 -9.29 -1.81 0.68
C VAL A 61 -8.32 -0.66 0.84
N VAL A 62 -7.60 -0.32 -0.24
CA VAL A 62 -6.78 0.89 -0.32
C VAL A 62 -7.68 2.11 -0.57
N THR A 63 -7.38 3.25 0.07
CA THR A 63 -8.17 4.49 -0.04
C THR A 63 -7.32 5.74 -0.31
N LEU A 64 -6.08 5.57 -0.74
CA LEU A 64 -5.13 6.66 -1.02
C LEU A 64 -5.63 7.66 -2.08
N ASP A 65 -6.56 7.25 -2.93
CA ASP A 65 -7.11 8.05 -4.03
C ASP A 65 -8.48 8.69 -3.74
N ILE A 66 -9.11 8.32 -2.62
CA ILE A 66 -10.45 8.75 -2.21
C ILE A 66 -10.47 9.25 -0.75
N GLY A 67 -9.31 9.71 -0.28
CA GLY A 67 -9.11 10.35 1.01
C GLY A 67 -9.44 11.84 1.01
N ASN A 68 -8.96 12.51 2.06
CA ASN A 68 -8.93 13.97 2.12
C ASN A 68 -7.83 14.39 3.12
N PRO A 69 -6.70 14.95 2.64
CA PRO A 69 -5.63 15.44 3.49
C PRO A 69 -6.07 16.41 4.60
N GLU A 70 -7.15 17.17 4.36
CA GLU A 70 -7.67 18.20 5.27
C GLU A 70 -8.82 17.73 6.17
N ASP A 71 -9.36 16.53 5.94
CA ASP A 71 -10.48 15.98 6.71
C ASP A 71 -10.25 14.51 7.04
N ILE A 72 -10.06 14.23 8.33
CA ILE A 72 -9.86 12.86 8.84
C ILE A 72 -11.09 11.95 8.62
N HIS A 73 -12.24 12.50 8.21
CA HIS A 73 -13.46 11.77 7.84
C HIS A 73 -13.80 11.91 6.35
N PRO A 74 -13.03 11.32 5.41
CA PRO A 74 -13.31 11.44 3.98
C PRO A 74 -14.74 11.02 3.62
N LYS A 75 -15.41 11.83 2.80
CA LYS A 75 -16.85 11.68 2.50
C LYS A 75 -17.17 10.56 1.50
N ASN A 76 -16.22 10.13 0.69
CA ASN A 76 -16.45 9.07 -0.31
C ASN A 76 -16.51 7.68 0.33
N LYS A 77 -17.59 7.40 1.07
CA LYS A 77 -17.84 6.08 1.66
C LYS A 77 -18.42 5.08 0.66
N LEU A 78 -19.02 5.57 -0.43
CA LEU A 78 -19.62 4.74 -1.46
C LEU A 78 -18.57 3.87 -2.16
N ASP A 79 -17.46 4.46 -2.59
CA ASP A 79 -16.43 3.70 -3.31
C ASP A 79 -15.64 2.78 -2.38
N VAL A 80 -15.49 3.13 -1.08
CA VAL A 80 -14.99 2.20 -0.06
C VAL A 80 -15.90 0.97 0.05
N GLY A 81 -17.22 1.18 0.13
CA GLY A 81 -18.20 0.09 0.17
C GLY A 81 -18.17 -0.80 -1.08
N LYS A 82 -18.06 -0.20 -2.28
CA LYS A 82 -17.92 -0.95 -3.53
C LYS A 82 -16.67 -1.82 -3.55
N ARG A 83 -15.53 -1.31 -3.07
CA ARG A 83 -14.27 -2.07 -2.99
C ARG A 83 -14.36 -3.22 -1.97
N LEU A 84 -15.01 -3.00 -0.82
CA LEU A 84 -15.27 -4.07 0.16
C LEU A 84 -16.20 -5.15 -0.42
N ALA A 85 -17.25 -4.74 -1.13
CA ALA A 85 -18.16 -5.68 -1.81
C ALA A 85 -17.42 -6.51 -2.87
N LEU A 86 -16.52 -5.88 -3.64
CA LEU A 86 -15.70 -6.55 -4.64
C LEU A 86 -14.76 -7.60 -4.03
N LEU A 87 -14.11 -7.27 -2.91
CA LEU A 87 -13.32 -8.22 -2.10
C LEU A 87 -14.16 -9.41 -1.64
N ALA A 88 -15.34 -9.15 -1.07
CA ALA A 88 -16.22 -10.21 -0.59
C ALA A 88 -16.72 -11.10 -1.73
N LEU A 89 -17.11 -10.52 -2.87
CA LEU A 89 -17.54 -11.29 -4.03
C LEU A 89 -16.45 -12.26 -4.50
N ALA A 90 -15.21 -11.77 -4.63
CA ALA A 90 -14.10 -12.57 -5.12
C ALA A 90 -13.61 -13.62 -4.11
N LYS A 91 -13.46 -13.25 -2.83
CA LYS A 91 -12.82 -14.10 -1.82
C LYS A 91 -13.79 -14.90 -0.94
N THR A 92 -15.07 -14.52 -0.88
CA THR A 92 -16.07 -15.17 0.00
C THR A 92 -17.19 -15.83 -0.81
N TYR A 93 -17.71 -15.17 -1.84
CA TYR A 93 -18.88 -15.66 -2.59
C TYR A 93 -18.53 -16.45 -3.86
N GLY A 94 -17.26 -16.81 -4.04
CA GLY A 94 -16.83 -17.68 -5.15
C GLY A 94 -17.04 -17.07 -6.54
N LYS A 95 -17.00 -15.73 -6.65
CA LYS A 95 -17.02 -15.07 -7.96
C LYS A 95 -15.62 -15.05 -8.56
N ASP A 96 -15.34 -16.06 -9.37
CA ASP A 96 -14.08 -16.18 -10.09
C ASP A 96 -13.87 -15.06 -11.11
N ASN A 97 -12.61 -14.82 -11.48
CA ASN A 97 -12.18 -13.85 -12.50
C ASN A 97 -12.51 -12.38 -12.20
N LEU A 98 -12.81 -12.02 -10.94
CA LEU A 98 -12.93 -10.63 -10.50
C LEU A 98 -11.56 -10.08 -10.04
N VAL A 99 -11.15 -8.95 -10.60
CA VAL A 99 -10.03 -8.17 -10.07
C VAL A 99 -10.53 -7.37 -8.88
N TYR A 100 -10.03 -7.68 -7.68
CA TYR A 100 -10.56 -7.13 -6.42
C TYR A 100 -9.59 -6.28 -5.61
N SER A 101 -8.32 -6.22 -6.02
CA SER A 101 -7.28 -5.42 -5.39
C SER A 101 -6.48 -4.68 -6.45
N GLY A 102 -5.95 -3.53 -6.07
CA GLY A 102 -4.90 -2.85 -6.83
C GLY A 102 -3.52 -3.44 -6.56
N PRO A 103 -2.47 -2.92 -7.23
CA PRO A 103 -1.12 -3.45 -7.13
C PRO A 103 -0.59 -3.51 -5.69
N LEU A 104 -0.09 -4.67 -5.29
CA LEU A 104 0.61 -4.86 -4.01
C LEU A 104 2.08 -5.20 -4.28
N TYR A 105 3.00 -4.51 -3.64
CA TYR A 105 4.43 -4.78 -3.80
C TYR A 105 4.76 -6.23 -3.46
N LYS A 106 5.51 -6.90 -4.35
CA LYS A 106 5.93 -8.28 -4.22
C LYS A 106 7.43 -8.42 -4.01
N SER A 107 8.23 -7.79 -4.87
CA SER A 107 9.68 -7.91 -4.84
C SER A 107 10.36 -6.79 -5.64
N MET A 108 11.66 -6.62 -5.41
CA MET A 108 12.50 -5.72 -6.17
C MET A 108 13.75 -6.42 -6.71
N LYS A 109 14.31 -5.85 -7.78
CA LYS A 109 15.63 -6.22 -8.32
C LYS A 109 16.39 -4.94 -8.69
N VAL A 110 17.64 -4.83 -8.27
CA VAL A 110 18.53 -3.75 -8.70
C VAL A 110 19.04 -4.07 -10.11
N GLU A 111 18.89 -3.11 -11.02
CA GLU A 111 19.34 -3.17 -12.41
C GLU A 111 20.21 -1.93 -12.66
N GLU A 112 21.52 -2.09 -12.46
CA GLU A 112 22.51 -1.00 -12.53
C GLU A 112 22.14 0.18 -11.62
N ASN A 113 21.68 1.30 -12.21
CA ASN A 113 21.28 2.52 -11.52
C ASN A 113 19.75 2.63 -11.31
N LYS A 114 19.00 1.55 -11.54
CA LYS A 114 17.54 1.49 -11.38
C LYS A 114 17.13 0.36 -10.45
N ILE A 115 15.92 0.47 -9.91
CA ILE A 115 15.25 -0.63 -9.22
C ILE A 115 14.00 -1.02 -10.00
N ARG A 116 13.90 -2.29 -10.38
CA ARG A 116 12.70 -2.89 -10.93
C ARG A 116 11.84 -3.45 -9.82
N LEU A 117 10.57 -3.09 -9.80
CA LEU A 117 9.57 -3.52 -8.84
C LEU A 117 8.54 -4.43 -9.49
N ASN A 118 8.24 -5.53 -8.81
CA ASN A 118 7.19 -6.47 -9.20
C ASN A 118 6.01 -6.36 -8.23
N PHE A 119 4.81 -6.61 -8.75
CA PHE A 119 3.56 -6.47 -8.02
C PHE A 119 2.67 -7.70 -8.16
N GLU A 120 1.92 -7.99 -7.12
CA GLU A 120 0.70 -8.81 -7.21
C GLU A 120 -0.48 -7.92 -7.56
N HIS A 121 -1.62 -8.53 -7.92
CA HIS A 121 -2.87 -7.81 -8.21
C HIS A 121 -2.76 -6.74 -9.29
N THR A 122 -1.97 -7.03 -10.32
CA THR A 122 -1.82 -6.17 -11.51
C THR A 122 -3.03 -6.18 -12.44
N GLY A 123 -4.01 -7.06 -12.20
CA GLY A 123 -5.19 -7.21 -13.06
C GLY A 123 -4.81 -7.48 -14.51
N THR A 124 -5.43 -6.77 -15.45
CA THR A 124 -5.07 -6.81 -16.88
C THR A 124 -3.86 -5.92 -17.23
N GLY A 125 -3.27 -5.24 -16.25
CA GLY A 125 -2.04 -4.48 -16.40
C GLY A 125 -1.96 -3.29 -15.45
N LEU A 126 -0.76 -2.71 -15.36
CA LEU A 126 -0.52 -1.49 -14.59
C LEU A 126 -1.03 -0.25 -15.33
N PHE A 127 -1.45 0.76 -14.57
CA PHE A 127 -2.00 2.01 -15.08
C PHE A 127 -1.52 3.20 -14.25
N CYS A 128 -1.24 4.31 -14.95
CA CYS A 128 -0.93 5.60 -14.36
C CYS A 128 -2.08 6.56 -14.64
N LYS A 129 -2.71 7.10 -13.59
CA LYS A 129 -3.74 8.13 -13.73
C LYS A 129 -3.06 9.49 -13.92
N GLY A 130 -2.75 9.83 -15.16
CA GLY A 130 -2.02 11.04 -15.54
C GLY A 130 -0.78 10.71 -16.36
N GLU A 131 0.10 11.69 -16.55
CA GLU A 131 1.24 11.56 -17.47
C GLU A 131 2.42 10.77 -16.88
N LYS A 132 2.70 10.95 -15.59
CA LYS A 132 3.83 10.33 -14.90
C LYS A 132 3.43 9.79 -13.54
N LEU A 133 4.03 8.67 -13.13
CA LEU A 133 3.83 8.12 -11.80
C LEU A 133 4.39 9.06 -10.73
N THR A 134 3.66 9.21 -9.63
CA THR A 134 3.99 10.12 -8.52
C THR A 134 4.27 9.36 -7.23
N HIS A 135 4.87 10.06 -6.25
CA HIS A 135 5.12 9.57 -4.89
C HIS A 135 6.04 8.35 -4.78
N PHE A 136 6.97 8.21 -5.72
CA PHE A 136 8.11 7.29 -5.60
C PHE A 136 9.33 8.03 -5.08
N THR A 137 10.00 7.46 -4.08
CA THR A 137 11.32 7.89 -3.63
C THR A 137 12.29 6.72 -3.64
N ILE A 138 13.57 7.01 -3.87
CA ILE A 138 14.63 6.01 -3.99
C ILE A 138 15.82 6.45 -3.13
N ALA A 139 16.50 5.48 -2.51
CA ALA A 139 17.65 5.72 -1.65
C ALA A 139 18.83 4.81 -2.02
N GLY A 140 20.04 5.32 -1.77
CA GLY A 140 21.27 4.54 -1.78
C GLY A 140 21.57 3.97 -0.38
N LYS A 141 22.79 3.47 -0.19
CA LYS A 141 23.25 2.92 1.11
C LYS A 141 23.32 3.96 2.23
N ASP A 142 23.28 5.24 1.88
CA ASP A 142 23.25 6.38 2.81
C ASP A 142 21.87 6.60 3.45
N GLN A 143 20.85 5.83 3.02
CA GLN A 143 19.48 5.87 3.51
C GLN A 143 18.74 7.20 3.27
N ASN A 144 19.32 8.09 2.47
CA ASN A 144 18.68 9.34 2.09
C ASN A 144 17.73 9.09 0.92
N PHE A 145 16.43 9.33 1.15
CA PHE A 145 15.42 9.19 0.11
C PHE A 145 15.32 10.45 -0.74
N TYR A 146 15.40 10.27 -2.06
CA TYR A 146 15.22 11.32 -3.06
C TYR A 146 13.99 11.01 -3.92
N SER A 147 13.32 12.04 -4.42
CA SER A 147 12.29 11.87 -5.46
C SER A 147 12.85 11.08 -6.64
N ALA A 148 12.05 10.16 -7.15
CA ALA A 148 12.44 9.25 -8.22
C ALA A 148 11.47 9.35 -9.41
N GLU A 149 12.02 9.19 -10.61
CA GLU A 149 11.22 8.90 -11.79
C GLU A 149 10.82 7.42 -11.76
N ALA A 150 9.53 7.15 -11.98
CA ALA A 150 8.97 5.81 -12.04
C ALA A 150 8.24 5.62 -13.37
N VAL A 151 8.53 4.51 -14.07
CA VAL A 151 7.98 4.20 -15.39
C VAL A 151 7.40 2.79 -15.39
N ILE A 152 6.20 2.63 -15.94
CA ILE A 152 5.61 1.31 -16.19
C ILE A 152 6.38 0.63 -17.33
N ASP A 153 6.93 -0.55 -17.05
CA ASP A 153 7.60 -1.41 -18.02
C ASP A 153 6.98 -2.81 -17.96
N GLY A 154 6.02 -3.07 -18.85
CA GLY A 154 5.20 -4.28 -18.85
C GLY A 154 4.43 -4.46 -17.52
N PRO A 155 4.60 -5.60 -16.81
CA PRO A 155 3.99 -5.84 -15.50
C PRO A 155 4.79 -5.26 -14.32
N THR A 156 5.84 -4.48 -14.59
CA THR A 156 6.77 -3.97 -13.57
C THR A 156 6.86 -2.45 -13.58
N ILE A 157 7.46 -1.89 -12.54
CA ILE A 157 7.85 -0.47 -12.50
C ILE A 157 9.37 -0.36 -12.43
N LEU A 158 9.97 0.48 -13.26
CA LEU A 158 11.36 0.90 -13.15
C LEU A 158 11.45 2.23 -12.42
N VAL A 159 12.28 2.28 -11.37
CA VAL A 159 12.46 3.48 -10.52
C VAL A 159 13.92 3.92 -10.54
N SER A 160 14.17 5.20 -10.76
CA SER A 160 15.52 5.78 -10.79
C SER A 160 15.57 7.24 -10.37
N SER A 161 16.74 7.73 -9.96
CA SER A 161 16.97 9.14 -9.69
C SER A 161 18.41 9.52 -10.05
N ASP A 162 18.62 10.67 -10.68
CA ASP A 162 19.96 11.15 -11.02
C ASP A 162 20.84 11.38 -9.78
N LYS A 163 20.21 11.58 -8.62
CA LYS A 163 20.87 11.76 -7.31
C LYS A 163 21.33 10.44 -6.68
N VAL A 164 20.86 9.30 -7.16
CA VAL A 164 21.15 7.97 -6.56
C VAL A 164 21.75 7.05 -7.62
N LYS A 165 23.09 6.97 -7.66
CA LYS A 165 23.80 6.16 -8.67
C LYS A 165 23.77 4.65 -8.37
N ILE A 166 23.73 4.28 -7.09
CA ILE A 166 23.70 2.88 -6.63
C ILE A 166 22.48 2.74 -5.71
N PRO A 167 21.28 2.51 -6.27
CA PRO A 167 20.07 2.43 -5.47
C PRO A 167 19.97 1.09 -4.73
N VAL A 168 19.41 1.13 -3.53
CA VAL A 168 19.20 -0.07 -2.70
C VAL A 168 17.79 -0.17 -2.12
N ALA A 169 17.01 0.92 -2.13
CA ALA A 169 15.66 0.93 -1.58
C ALA A 169 14.72 1.89 -2.34
N VAL A 170 13.44 1.54 -2.39
CA VAL A 170 12.34 2.37 -2.90
C VAL A 170 11.23 2.46 -1.87
N ARG A 171 10.59 3.62 -1.78
CA ARG A 171 9.34 3.86 -1.05
C ARG A 171 8.29 4.42 -1.99
N PHE A 172 7.04 4.02 -1.79
CA PHE A 172 5.89 4.52 -2.54
C PHE A 172 4.78 4.96 -1.59
N ALA A 173 4.25 6.15 -1.82
CA ALA A 173 3.17 6.77 -1.04
C ALA A 173 3.46 6.74 0.49
N PHE A 174 4.68 7.14 0.85
CA PHE A 174 5.25 7.01 2.19
C PHE A 174 5.31 8.34 2.97
N ALA A 175 4.49 9.32 2.62
CA ALA A 175 4.17 10.47 3.49
C ALA A 175 2.68 10.47 3.89
N ASN A 176 2.34 11.18 4.96
CA ASN A 176 1.02 11.11 5.61
C ASN A 176 -0.17 11.33 4.66
N SER A 177 -0.06 12.32 3.80
CA SER A 177 -1.13 12.82 2.95
C SER A 177 -0.92 12.54 1.46
N ASP A 178 -0.07 11.57 1.12
CA ASP A 178 0.17 11.20 -0.28
C ASP A 178 -1.11 10.75 -0.99
N GLU A 179 -1.38 11.34 -2.15
CA GLU A 179 -2.49 11.00 -3.07
C GLU A 179 -1.89 10.51 -4.40
N PRO A 180 -1.35 9.28 -4.46
CA PRO A 180 -0.64 8.75 -5.61
C PRO A 180 -1.56 8.38 -6.76
N ASN A 181 -0.96 8.23 -7.93
CA ASN A 181 -1.67 7.95 -9.17
C ASN A 181 -1.36 6.58 -9.81
N PHE A 182 -0.89 5.62 -9.02
CA PHE A 182 -0.55 4.26 -9.47
C PHE A 182 -1.69 3.28 -9.23
N TYR A 183 -2.17 2.61 -10.28
CA TYR A 183 -3.32 1.70 -10.26
C TYR A 183 -3.04 0.46 -11.12
N ASN A 184 -3.96 -0.50 -11.09
CA ASN A 184 -4.16 -1.42 -12.22
C ASN A 184 -5.17 -0.83 -13.22
N LYS A 185 -5.33 -1.48 -14.37
CA LYS A 185 -6.23 -1.05 -15.47
C LYS A 185 -7.71 -1.13 -15.10
N GLU A 186 -8.07 -1.87 -14.06
CA GLU A 186 -9.42 -1.92 -13.49
C GLU A 186 -9.73 -0.73 -12.57
N GLY A 187 -8.76 0.16 -12.37
CA GLY A 187 -8.95 1.39 -11.60
C GLY A 187 -8.81 1.22 -10.10
N LEU A 188 -8.19 0.13 -9.63
CA LEU A 188 -7.91 -0.08 -8.20
C LEU A 188 -6.50 0.42 -7.84
N PRO A 189 -6.35 1.26 -6.80
CA PRO A 189 -5.09 1.92 -6.46
C PRO A 189 -4.09 0.96 -5.81
N ALA A 190 -2.81 1.23 -6.05
CA ALA A 190 -1.71 0.56 -5.36
C ALA A 190 -1.62 0.98 -3.89
N SER A 191 -1.18 0.06 -3.03
CA SER A 191 -1.00 0.34 -1.59
C SER A 191 0.39 0.91 -1.29
N THR A 192 0.50 1.72 -0.22
CA THR A 192 1.79 2.16 0.35
C THR A 192 2.73 0.99 0.59
N PHE A 193 4.00 1.12 0.21
CA PHE A 193 5.03 0.12 0.52
C PHE A 193 6.42 0.76 0.61
N ARG A 194 7.34 -0.01 1.18
CA ARG A 194 8.78 0.20 1.08
C ARG A 194 9.49 -1.11 0.78
N THR A 195 10.73 -1.01 0.31
CA THR A 195 11.57 -2.18 0.05
C THR A 195 12.74 -2.31 1.02
N ASP A 196 12.98 -1.29 1.85
CA ASP A 196 13.91 -1.34 2.97
C ASP A 196 13.28 -1.93 4.24
N ASN A 197 14.13 -2.38 5.15
CA ASN A 197 13.77 -2.79 6.51
C ASN A 197 14.37 -1.85 7.56
N TRP A 198 14.69 -0.60 7.18
CA TRP A 198 15.32 0.37 8.07
C TRP A 198 14.35 0.84 9.15
N GLU A 199 14.88 1.37 10.26
CA GLU A 199 14.05 1.89 11.34
C GLU A 199 13.14 3.03 10.83
N ILE A 200 11.85 3.00 11.19
CA ILE A 200 10.93 4.11 10.91
C ILE A 200 10.87 4.98 12.16
N ILE A 201 11.48 6.15 12.06
CA ILE A 201 11.43 7.14 13.13
C ILE A 201 10.13 7.94 12.98
N THR A 202 9.13 7.62 13.79
CA THR A 202 7.81 8.29 13.80
C THR A 202 7.62 9.29 14.95
N GLU A 203 8.63 9.43 15.81
CA GLU A 203 8.65 10.36 16.94
C GLU A 203 9.97 11.13 16.93
N ASP A 204 9.95 12.35 17.46
CA ASP A 204 11.20 13.06 17.74
C ASP A 204 11.97 12.24 18.79
N LYS A 205 13.26 11.99 18.54
CA LYS A 205 14.14 11.42 19.57
C LYS A 205 14.36 12.53 20.60
N ASP A 206 13.77 12.38 21.78
CA ASP A 206 13.98 13.25 22.94
C ASP A 206 15.48 13.40 23.28
#